data_AF-A0A968PAE8-F1
#
_entry.id   AF-A0A968PAE8-F1
#
_cell.length_a   1.000
_cell.length_b   1.000
_cell.length_c   1.000
_cell.angle_alpha   90.00
_cell.angle_beta   90.00
_cell.angle_gamma   90.00
#
_symmetry.space_group_name_H-M   'P 1'
#
loop_
_entity.id
_entity.type
_entity.pdbx_description
1 polymer ?
#
loop_
_entity_poly.entity_id
_entity_poly.type
_entity_poly.pdbx_seq_one_letter_code
_entity_poly.pdbx_strand_id
1 'polypeptide(L)'
;MAVVFWSKTNAGGDGWPLSTQFNQSYDLNDSGSPVPNDTASSCTIVDASAGTTIYVYDSPDASTSDDWAEIQVVSNVSAPVVVSTFENSTSYGGGSVKVTYYKKNGLNGKVSNIKITT
;
A
#
# COMPACT_ATOMS: atom_id res chain seq x y z
N MET A 1 -8.11 4.84 -10.39
CA MET A 1 -7.85 4.14 -9.12
C MET A 1 -7.95 5.12 -7.96
N ALA A 2 -8.54 4.64 -6.87
CA ALA A 2 -8.34 5.20 -5.54
C ALA A 2 -7.80 4.11 -4.61
N VAL A 3 -6.98 4.51 -3.65
CA VAL A 3 -6.56 3.64 -2.54
C VAL A 3 -6.78 4.37 -1.23
N VAL A 4 -7.27 3.69 -0.21
CA VAL A 4 -7.35 4.24 1.14
C VAL A 4 -6.35 3.51 2.00
N PHE A 5 -5.41 4.23 2.60
CA PHE A 5 -4.47 3.68 3.58
C PHE A 5 -5.08 3.78 4.98
N TRP A 6 -4.98 2.72 5.77
CA TRP A 6 -5.60 2.63 7.08
C TRP A 6 -4.57 2.44 8.18
N SER A 7 -4.80 3.08 9.34
CA SER A 7 -3.87 3.05 10.47
C SER A 7 -3.79 1.71 11.21
N LYS A 8 -4.77 0.82 11.00
CA LYS A 8 -4.77 -0.54 11.56
C LYS A 8 -4.95 -1.58 10.47
N THR A 9 -4.72 -2.84 10.83
CA THR A 9 -5.01 -3.98 9.95
C THR A 9 -6.51 -4.09 9.64
N ASN A 10 -6.85 -4.82 8.58
CA ASN A 10 -8.22 -5.10 8.15
C ASN A 10 -9.07 -3.85 7.87
N ALA A 11 -8.47 -2.81 7.28
CA ALA A 11 -9.13 -1.53 7.00
C ALA A 11 -9.74 -0.85 8.24
N GLY A 12 -9.06 -0.98 9.39
CA GLY A 12 -9.48 -0.38 10.66
C GLY A 12 -8.76 0.93 10.97
N GLY A 13 -9.34 1.71 11.89
CA GLY A 13 -8.75 2.95 12.38
C GLY A 13 -9.00 4.14 11.44
N ASP A 14 -8.06 5.08 11.43
CA ASP A 14 -8.11 6.27 10.60
C ASP A 14 -7.74 5.93 9.16
N GLY A 15 -8.44 6.55 8.20
CA GLY A 15 -8.29 6.28 6.78
C GLY A 15 -7.86 7.53 6.02
N TRP A 16 -6.84 7.40 5.18
CA TRP A 16 -6.32 8.46 4.33
C TRP A 16 -6.53 8.10 2.87
N PRO A 17 -7.55 8.68 2.20
CA PRO A 17 -7.81 8.42 0.81
C PRO A 17 -6.74 9.08 -0.06
N LEU A 18 -6.16 8.30 -0.94
CA LEU A 18 -5.24 8.75 -1.98
C LEU A 18 -5.88 8.45 -3.33
N SER A 19 -6.30 9.51 -4.02
CA SER A 19 -6.67 9.46 -5.43
C SER A 19 -5.44 9.87 -6.23
N THR A 20 -4.98 8.99 -7.11
CA THR A 20 -3.65 9.09 -7.70
C THR A 20 -3.75 8.81 -9.18
N GLN A 21 -3.03 9.65 -9.94
CA GLN A 21 -2.62 9.31 -11.29
C GLN A 21 -1.38 8.41 -11.22
N PHE A 22 -1.13 7.67 -12.30
CA PHE A 22 -0.04 6.70 -12.40
C PHE A 22 1.34 7.33 -12.17
N ASN A 23 2.30 6.51 -11.70
CA ASN A 23 3.72 6.86 -11.54
C ASN A 23 3.99 7.97 -10.51
N GLN A 24 3.44 7.81 -9.30
CA GLN A 24 3.63 8.73 -8.18
C GLN A 24 4.46 8.07 -7.07
N SER A 25 5.21 8.88 -6.32
CA SER A 25 5.92 8.45 -5.11
C SER A 25 5.79 9.54 -4.05
N TYR A 26 5.60 9.11 -2.80
CA TYR A 26 5.36 9.97 -1.65
C TYR A 26 6.32 9.55 -0.54
N ASP A 27 7.25 10.43 -0.18
CA ASP A 27 7.95 10.36 1.11
C ASP A 27 6.97 10.87 2.18
N LEU A 28 6.68 10.04 3.18
CA LEU A 28 5.68 10.36 4.18
C LEU A 28 6.20 11.27 5.29
N ASN A 29 7.51 11.53 5.33
CA ASN A 29 8.12 12.55 6.19
C ASN A 29 7.88 13.97 5.68
N ASP A 30 7.51 14.14 4.41
CA ASP A 30 7.18 15.45 3.87
C ASP A 30 5.93 16.01 4.54
N SER A 31 5.95 17.30 4.90
CA SER A 31 4.85 17.96 5.64
C SER A 31 3.52 18.00 4.88
N GLY A 32 3.53 17.71 3.57
CA GLY A 32 2.36 17.63 2.71
C GLY A 32 1.98 16.21 2.31
N SER A 33 2.53 15.19 2.99
CA SER A 33 2.29 13.79 2.66
C SER A 33 0.79 13.45 2.78
N PRO A 34 0.26 12.63 1.85
CA PRO A 34 -1.16 12.29 1.85
C PRO A 34 -1.54 11.31 2.97
N VAL A 35 -0.54 10.62 3.52
CA VAL A 35 -0.66 9.62 4.58
C VAL A 35 0.39 9.96 5.63
N PRO A 36 0.05 10.03 6.93
CA PRO A 36 1.03 10.30 7.97
C PRO A 36 2.12 9.21 8.04
N ASN A 37 3.38 9.61 8.23
CA ASN A 37 4.49 8.69 8.45
C ASN A 37 4.21 7.72 9.60
N ASP A 38 4.66 6.46 9.48
CA ASP A 38 4.55 5.44 10.53
C ASP A 38 3.13 5.17 11.03
N THR A 39 2.14 5.23 10.13
CA THR A 39 0.75 4.94 10.50
C THR A 39 0.11 3.82 9.70
N ALA A 40 0.31 3.77 8.39
CA ALA A 40 -0.39 2.81 7.54
C ALA A 40 -0.01 1.35 7.86
N SER A 41 -1.02 0.50 8.01
CA SER A 41 -0.88 -0.95 8.28
C SER A 41 -1.72 -1.82 7.33
N SER A 42 -2.67 -1.23 6.60
CA SER A 42 -3.48 -1.92 5.60
C SER A 42 -4.01 -0.93 4.56
N CYS A 43 -4.58 -1.42 3.46
CA CYS A 43 -5.22 -0.54 2.48
C CYS A 43 -6.46 -1.15 1.83
N THR A 44 -7.32 -0.29 1.28
CA THR A 44 -8.45 -0.66 0.42
C THR A 44 -8.21 -0.12 -0.98
N ILE A 45 -8.21 -0.99 -1.98
CA ILE A 45 -8.02 -0.64 -3.40
C ILE A 45 -9.38 -0.57 -4.09
N VAL A 46 -9.63 0.50 -4.84
CA VAL A 46 -10.89 0.78 -5.54
C VAL A 46 -10.61 1.22 -6.98
N ASP A 47 -11.36 0.68 -7.94
CA ASP A 47 -11.29 1.03 -9.38
C ASP A 47 -9.87 1.03 -9.95
N ALA A 48 -9.15 -0.08 -9.76
CA ALA A 48 -7.78 -0.26 -10.22
C ALA A 48 -7.71 -1.19 -11.44
N SER A 49 -6.89 -0.82 -12.42
CA SER A 49 -6.64 -1.64 -13.61
C SER A 49 -5.55 -2.68 -13.34
N ALA A 50 -5.65 -3.83 -14.00
CA ALA A 50 -4.60 -4.83 -14.02
C ALA A 50 -3.26 -4.21 -14.46
N GLY A 51 -2.17 -4.62 -13.81
CA GLY A 51 -0.82 -4.04 -14.00
C GLY A 51 -0.47 -2.94 -13.00
N THR A 52 -1.45 -2.37 -12.29
CA THR A 52 -1.16 -1.42 -11.21
C THR A 52 -0.38 -2.09 -10.10
N THR A 53 0.71 -1.46 -9.65
CA THR A 53 1.49 -1.92 -8.50
C THR A 53 1.65 -0.80 -7.49
N ILE A 54 1.32 -1.09 -6.23
CA ILE A 54 1.51 -0.21 -5.08
C ILE A 54 2.64 -0.80 -4.25
N TYR A 55 3.66 -0.01 -3.98
CA TYR A 55 4.75 -0.34 -3.09
C TYR A 55 4.63 0.48 -1.81
N VAL A 56 4.88 -0.16 -0.67
CA VAL A 56 4.99 0.48 0.64
C VAL A 56 6.31 0.09 1.27
N TYR A 57 7.03 1.06 1.86
CA TYR A 57 8.38 0.87 2.40
C TYR A 57 8.47 1.40 3.82
N ASP A 58 9.25 0.72 4.67
CA ASP A 58 9.65 1.24 6.00
C ASP A 58 10.60 2.45 5.84
N SER A 59 11.40 2.46 4.76
CA SER A 59 12.36 3.53 4.50
C SER A 59 11.77 4.68 3.67
N PRO A 60 11.99 5.96 4.04
CA PRO A 60 11.50 7.11 3.30
C PRO A 60 12.11 7.29 1.92
N ASP A 61 13.33 6.78 1.71
CA ASP A 61 14.02 6.78 0.41
C ASP A 61 13.59 5.63 -0.52
N ALA A 62 12.52 4.90 -0.17
CA ALA A 62 12.03 3.70 -0.87
C ALA A 62 13.08 2.57 -1.00
N SER A 63 14.00 2.47 -0.03
CA SER A 63 15.01 1.42 0.02
C SER A 63 14.40 0.01 0.15
N THR A 64 14.86 -0.92 -0.70
CA THR A 64 14.53 -2.35 -0.63
C THR A 64 15.47 -3.13 0.29
N SER A 65 16.37 -2.44 1.00
CA SER A 65 17.28 -3.06 1.96
C SER A 65 16.65 -3.25 3.34
N ASP A 66 15.52 -2.57 3.59
CA ASP A 66 14.65 -2.70 4.77
C ASP A 66 13.33 -3.40 4.43
N ASP A 67 12.36 -3.40 5.34
CA ASP A 67 11.02 -3.95 5.12
C ASP A 67 10.24 -3.19 4.03
N TRP A 68 9.61 -3.94 3.13
CA TRP A 68 8.69 -3.38 2.13
C TRP A 68 7.72 -4.43 1.63
N ALA A 69 6.61 -3.97 1.06
CA ALA A 69 5.63 -4.84 0.41
C ALA A 69 5.29 -4.33 -0.98
N GLU A 70 5.13 -5.29 -1.89
CA GLU A 70 4.62 -5.09 -3.23
C GLU A 70 3.16 -5.56 -3.30
N ILE A 71 2.26 -4.70 -3.76
CA ILE A 71 0.83 -4.98 -3.90
C ILE A 71 0.48 -4.85 -5.38
N GLN A 72 0.39 -5.97 -6.08
CA GLN A 72 0.09 -6.05 -7.51
C GLN A 72 -1.39 -6.28 -7.75
N VAL A 73 -1.98 -5.44 -8.60
CA VAL A 73 -3.32 -5.63 -9.16
C VAL A 73 -3.18 -6.56 -10.38
N VAL A 74 -3.49 -7.84 -10.18
CA VAL A 74 -3.34 -8.92 -11.17
C VAL A 74 -4.49 -8.91 -12.18
N SER A 75 -5.69 -8.54 -11.75
CA SER A 75 -6.85 -8.37 -12.62
C SER A 75 -7.63 -7.12 -12.21
N ASN A 76 -8.45 -6.58 -13.12
CA ASN A 76 -9.20 -5.35 -12.87
C ASN A 76 -10.03 -5.47 -11.58
N VAL A 77 -9.90 -4.48 -10.71
CA VAL A 77 -10.63 -4.35 -9.45
C VAL A 77 -11.83 -3.45 -9.68
N SER A 78 -13.02 -4.05 -9.75
CA SER A 78 -14.31 -3.34 -9.90
C SER A 78 -15.12 -3.25 -8.61
N ALA A 79 -14.79 -4.05 -7.59
CA ALA A 79 -15.31 -3.95 -6.24
C ALA A 79 -14.16 -3.72 -5.26
N PRO A 80 -14.35 -2.96 -4.16
CA PRO A 80 -13.27 -2.68 -3.22
C PRO A 80 -12.59 -3.94 -2.70
N VAL A 81 -11.26 -3.98 -2.76
CA VAL A 81 -10.44 -5.08 -2.21
C VAL A 81 -9.66 -4.58 -1.02
N VAL A 82 -9.88 -5.23 0.13
CA VAL A 82 -9.13 -4.95 1.36
C VAL A 82 -7.88 -5.82 1.38
N VAL A 83 -6.71 -5.18 1.33
CA VAL A 83 -5.43 -5.78 1.70
C VAL A 83 -5.31 -5.64 3.21
N SER A 84 -5.51 -6.73 3.95
CA SER A 84 -5.66 -6.67 5.42
C SER A 84 -4.40 -6.32 6.19
N THR A 85 -3.22 -6.55 5.62
CA THR A 85 -1.92 -6.22 6.20
C THR A 85 -0.85 -6.16 5.12
N PHE A 86 0.22 -5.39 5.35
CA PHE A 86 1.40 -5.38 4.48
C PHE A 86 2.43 -6.46 4.83
N GLU A 87 2.29 -7.13 5.98
CA GLU A 87 3.29 -8.06 6.50
C GLU A 87 3.04 -9.54 6.15
N ASN A 88 2.25 -9.82 5.12
CA ASN A 88 1.97 -11.20 4.71
C ASN A 88 1.87 -11.32 3.19
N SER A 89 2.63 -12.27 2.64
CA SER A 89 2.57 -12.62 1.22
C SER A 89 1.35 -13.49 0.96
N THR A 90 0.29 -12.88 0.43
CA THR A 90 -0.99 -13.56 0.16
C THR A 90 -1.75 -12.88 -0.98
N SER A 91 -2.90 -13.43 -1.35
CA SER A 91 -3.79 -12.82 -2.35
C SER A 91 -5.14 -12.45 -1.72
N TYR A 92 -5.72 -11.37 -2.23
CA TYR A 92 -6.99 -10.79 -1.80
C TYR A 92 -7.96 -10.67 -2.98
N GLY A 93 -9.24 -10.40 -2.68
CA GLY A 93 -10.25 -10.14 -3.71
C GLY A 93 -10.40 -11.29 -4.72
N GLY A 94 -10.31 -12.54 -4.25
CA GLY A 94 -10.37 -13.72 -5.13
C GLY A 94 -9.17 -13.89 -6.07
N GLY A 95 -8.03 -13.26 -5.76
CA GLY A 95 -6.80 -13.32 -6.58
C GLY A 95 -6.60 -12.10 -7.48
N SER A 96 -7.48 -11.11 -7.44
CA SER A 96 -7.32 -9.85 -8.19
C SER A 96 -6.19 -8.98 -7.67
N VAL A 97 -5.83 -9.13 -6.39
CA VAL A 97 -4.71 -8.42 -5.78
C VAL A 97 -3.78 -9.42 -5.12
N LYS A 98 -2.49 -9.31 -5.40
CA LYS A 98 -1.42 -10.14 -4.81
C LYS A 98 -0.47 -9.25 -4.01
N VAL A 99 -0.17 -9.67 -2.79
CA VAL A 99 0.82 -9.02 -1.93
C VAL A 99 2.05 -9.91 -1.82
N THR A 100 3.22 -9.32 -1.95
CA THR A 100 4.52 -9.94 -1.64
C THR A 100 5.21 -9.08 -0.59
N TYR A 101 5.42 -9.65 0.60
CA TYR A 101 6.12 -8.98 1.70
C TYR A 101 7.58 -9.42 1.77
N TYR A 102 8.48 -8.45 1.87
CA TYR A 102 9.92 -8.64 1.98
C TYR A 102 10.37 -8.21 3.38
N LYS A 103 10.54 -9.20 4.26
CA LYS A 103 10.80 -8.98 5.69
C LYS A 103 12.28 -8.83 6.03
N LYS A 104 12.56 -7.86 6.89
CA LYS A 104 13.77 -7.66 7.69
C LYS A 104 13.42 -7.64 9.19
N ASN A 105 12.56 -6.72 9.62
CA ASN A 105 12.24 -6.46 11.03
C ASN A 105 10.74 -6.16 11.32
N GLY A 106 9.96 -5.73 10.33
CA GLY A 106 8.52 -5.46 10.41
C GLY A 106 8.09 -4.21 9.62
N LEU A 107 6.86 -4.15 9.08
CA LEU A 107 6.37 -3.04 8.23
C LEU A 107 5.06 -2.40 8.68
N ASN A 108 4.23 -3.10 9.46
CA ASN A 108 2.91 -2.58 9.87
C ASN A 108 3.09 -1.35 10.78
N GLY A 109 2.54 -0.21 10.36
CA GLY A 109 2.64 1.03 11.12
C GLY A 109 4.02 1.66 11.06
N LYS A 110 4.83 1.32 10.05
CA LYS A 110 6.15 1.92 9.80
C LYS A 110 6.31 2.45 8.38
N VAL A 111 5.22 2.48 7.62
CA VAL A 111 5.29 2.91 6.23
C VAL A 111 5.74 4.37 6.20
N SER A 112 6.90 4.61 5.57
CA SER A 112 7.51 5.92 5.37
C SER A 112 7.61 6.33 3.91
N ASN A 113 7.39 5.41 2.97
CA ASN A 113 7.25 5.76 1.55
C ASN A 113 6.15 4.93 0.87
N ILE A 114 5.42 5.58 -0.04
CA ILE A 114 4.43 4.93 -0.91
C ILE A 114 4.81 5.24 -2.37
N LYS A 115 4.85 4.21 -3.22
CA LYS A 115 5.06 4.36 -4.66
C LYS A 115 3.99 3.61 -5.44
N ILE A 116 3.49 4.21 -6.52
CA ILE A 116 2.41 3.66 -7.33
C ILE A 116 2.80 3.72 -8.80
N THR A 117 2.76 2.58 -9.49
CA THR A 117 3.10 2.42 -10.90
C THR A 117 2.02 1.67 -11.66
N THR A 118 1.94 1.85 -12.98
CA THR A 118 1.11 1.05 -13.91
C THR A 118 1.84 0.79 -15.21
#